data_AF-W9HBE5-F1
#
_entry.id   AF-W9HBE5-F1
#
_cell.length_a   1.000
_cell.length_b   1.000
_cell.length_c   1.000
_cell.angle_alpha   90.00
_cell.angle_beta   90.00
_cell.angle_gamma   90.00
#
_symmetry.space_group_name_H-M   'P 1'
#
loop_
_entity.id
_entity.type
_entity.pdbx_description
1 polymer ?
#
loop_
_entity_poly.entity_id
_entity_poly.type
_entity_poly.pdbx_seq_one_letter_code
_entity_poly.pdbx_strand_id
1 'polypeptide(L)'
;MLPVLYNYDRLELCNSLLDFMDQHGVNNPQVHIILSTPQLAFYTHLHRFYDRQLKKSLPRNGQEGRMEYCEPCNRSFVTPHALKQHLESKHPNTYCFRCQKHFSHSSAKQQHITDSSYHHICYNCPQKPDFDSESNLQNHYKTHAKKTVECLGCSRVFISDSAMVLHLEAGYCQSGADEDYVTECALECYQSGQYTSDDPAFDFQCPACGTPFSLMSALLQHAESVVTCDEHLERNMSLGKFLHYLRTCMRKL
;
A
#
# COMPACT_ATOMS: atom_id res chain seq x y z
N MET A 1 15.00 -7.38 -30.40
CA MET A 1 14.16 -7.80 -31.54
C MET A 1 13.74 -6.52 -32.25
N LEU A 2 14.52 -6.09 -33.25
CA LEU A 2 14.27 -4.87 -34.04
C LEU A 2 13.27 -5.19 -35.16
N PRO A 3 12.36 -4.28 -35.53
CA PRO A 3 11.32 -4.57 -36.51
C PRO A 3 11.93 -4.81 -37.89
N VAL A 4 11.28 -5.72 -38.59
CA VAL A 4 11.51 -6.13 -39.96
C VAL A 4 11.52 -4.91 -40.89
N LEU A 5 12.72 -4.51 -41.35
CA LEU A 5 12.92 -3.55 -42.44
C LEU A 5 12.63 -4.24 -43.79
N TYR A 6 11.36 -4.59 -44.03
CA TYR A 6 10.90 -4.92 -45.37
C TYR A 6 10.15 -3.70 -45.91
N ASN A 7 10.62 -3.19 -47.05
CA ASN A 7 10.02 -2.11 -47.87
C ASN A 7 10.17 -0.68 -47.35
N TYR A 8 11.39 -0.15 -47.37
CA TYR A 8 11.57 1.28 -47.65
C TYR A 8 12.35 1.45 -48.94
N ASP A 9 11.89 2.37 -49.78
CA ASP A 9 12.49 2.66 -51.07
C ASP A 9 13.88 3.26 -50.86
N ARG A 10 14.84 2.90 -51.74
CA ARG A 10 16.28 3.17 -51.55
C ARG A 10 16.59 4.67 -51.47
N LEU A 11 15.73 5.50 -52.07
CA LEU A 11 15.78 6.95 -52.01
C LEU A 11 15.33 7.53 -50.66
N GLU A 12 14.30 6.96 -50.04
CA GLU A 12 13.72 7.51 -48.79
C GLU A 12 14.67 7.37 -47.60
N LEU A 13 15.41 6.26 -47.55
CA LEU A 13 16.44 6.04 -46.53
C LEU A 13 17.62 6.99 -46.69
N CYS A 14 17.98 7.37 -47.93
CA CYS A 14 19.06 8.33 -48.19
C CYS A 14 18.64 9.77 -47.88
N ASN A 15 17.42 10.16 -48.24
CA ASN A 15 16.89 11.50 -47.96
C ASN A 15 16.72 11.74 -46.46
N SER A 16 16.23 10.73 -45.73
CA SER A 16 16.12 10.79 -44.26
C SER A 16 17.49 10.91 -43.57
N LEU A 17 18.56 10.38 -44.18
CA LEU A 17 19.92 10.48 -43.68
C LEU A 17 20.53 11.87 -43.94
N LEU A 18 20.26 12.46 -45.11
CA LEU A 18 20.72 13.80 -45.48
C LEU A 18 20.04 14.88 -44.61
N ASP A 19 18.73 14.77 -44.39
CA ASP A 19 17.97 15.67 -43.52
C ASP A 19 18.49 15.63 -42.07
N PHE A 20 18.87 14.45 -41.58
CA PHE A 20 19.47 14.28 -40.26
C PHE A 20 20.86 14.91 -40.16
N MET A 21 21.67 14.83 -41.23
CA MET A 21 23.01 15.42 -41.26
C MET A 21 22.99 16.95 -41.30
N ASP A 22 22.03 17.55 -42.02
CA ASP A 22 21.83 19.00 -42.08
C ASP A 22 21.33 19.57 -40.74
N GLN A 23 20.38 18.88 -40.08
CA GLN A 23 19.86 19.30 -38.76
C GLN A 23 20.93 19.28 -37.66
N HIS A 24 21.98 18.48 -37.82
CA HIS A 24 23.08 18.36 -36.86
C HIS A 24 24.39 19.00 -37.32
N GLY A 25 24.39 19.75 -38.43
CA GLY A 25 25.53 20.53 -38.91
C GLY A 25 26.75 19.71 -39.31
N VAL A 26 26.55 18.45 -39.73
CA VAL A 26 27.63 17.52 -40.07
C VAL A 26 27.93 17.61 -41.57
N ASN A 27 28.91 18.44 -41.94
CA ASN A 27 29.28 18.64 -43.34
C ASN A 27 30.43 17.68 -43.76
N ASN A 28 30.13 16.66 -44.58
CA ASN A 28 31.14 15.70 -45.06
C ASN A 28 31.12 15.59 -46.60
N PRO A 29 32.17 16.06 -47.29
CA PRO A 29 32.23 16.10 -48.76
C PRO A 29 32.22 14.71 -49.44
N GLN A 30 32.39 13.62 -48.70
CA GLN A 30 32.29 12.25 -49.26
C GLN A 30 30.85 11.76 -49.44
N VAL A 31 29.84 12.46 -48.88
CA VAL A 31 28.43 12.07 -49.02
C VAL A 31 27.86 12.40 -50.40
N HIS A 32 28.34 13.48 -51.04
CA HIS A 32 27.92 13.87 -52.38
C HIS A 32 28.33 12.88 -53.50
N ILE A 33 29.30 12.01 -53.24
CA ILE A 33 29.83 11.03 -54.22
C ILE A 33 28.96 9.76 -54.30
N ILE A 34 27.96 9.62 -53.40
CA ILE A 34 27.22 8.37 -53.19
C ILE A 34 26.17 8.06 -54.30
N LEU A 35 25.81 9.03 -55.15
CA LEU A 35 24.72 8.87 -56.13
C LEU A 35 25.08 8.12 -57.43
N SER A 36 26.31 7.65 -57.63
CA SER A 36 26.74 7.16 -58.96
C SER A 36 27.30 5.73 -59.04
N THR A 37 27.36 4.92 -57.98
CA THR A 37 27.86 3.53 -58.11
C THR A 37 27.12 2.49 -57.25
N PRO A 38 26.54 1.42 -57.86
CA PRO A 38 25.74 0.43 -57.17
C PRO A 38 26.57 -0.80 -56.76
N GLN A 39 27.40 -0.72 -55.70
CA GLN A 39 28.07 -1.91 -55.16
C GLN A 39 27.84 -2.11 -53.65
N LEU A 40 27.32 -3.29 -53.33
CA LEU A 40 26.87 -3.75 -52.01
C LEU A 40 27.96 -3.73 -50.91
N ALA A 41 29.24 -3.80 -51.31
CA ALA A 41 30.37 -3.78 -50.38
C ALA A 41 30.50 -2.45 -49.61
N PHE A 42 30.08 -1.33 -50.19
CA PHE A 42 30.19 -0.01 -49.56
C PHE A 42 29.15 0.22 -48.44
N TYR A 43 27.97 -0.39 -48.55
CA TYR A 43 26.92 -0.33 -47.53
C TYR A 43 27.35 -0.96 -46.20
N THR A 44 28.19 -2.00 -46.25
CA THR A 44 28.75 -2.60 -45.02
C THR A 44 29.75 -1.66 -44.30
N HIS A 45 30.39 -0.76 -45.04
CA HIS A 45 31.35 0.20 -44.48
C HIS A 45 30.63 1.42 -43.87
N LEU A 46 29.57 1.91 -44.51
CA LEU A 46 28.67 2.92 -43.97
C LEU A 46 27.91 2.42 -42.73
N HIS A 47 27.42 1.18 -42.73
CA HIS A 47 26.78 0.58 -41.54
C HIS A 47 27.78 0.45 -40.37
N ARG A 48 29.01 -0.02 -40.62
CA ARG A 48 30.07 -0.08 -39.59
C ARG A 48 30.51 1.30 -39.09
N PHE A 49 30.47 2.32 -39.94
CA PHE A 49 30.78 3.69 -39.57
C PHE A 49 29.66 4.30 -38.71
N TYR A 50 28.40 4.09 -39.10
CA TYR A 50 27.21 4.50 -38.33
C TYR A 50 27.13 3.79 -36.97
N ASP A 51 27.39 2.47 -36.93
CA ASP A 51 27.50 1.68 -35.68
C ASP A 51 28.61 2.21 -34.76
N ARG A 52 29.74 2.67 -35.32
CA ARG A 52 30.84 3.25 -34.55
C ARG A 52 30.53 4.64 -34.01
N GLN A 53 29.70 5.44 -34.69
CA GLN A 53 29.32 6.78 -34.24
C GLN A 53 28.13 6.73 -33.26
N LEU A 54 27.13 5.87 -33.47
CA LEU A 54 26.04 5.60 -32.51
C LEU A 54 26.56 5.03 -31.18
N LYS A 55 27.60 4.18 -31.22
CA LYS A 55 28.29 3.67 -30.01
C LYS A 55 29.19 4.69 -29.31
N LYS A 56 29.53 5.81 -29.96
CA LYS A 56 30.28 6.92 -29.34
C LYS A 56 29.36 7.95 -28.67
N SER A 57 28.09 8.04 -29.10
CA SER A 57 27.06 8.86 -28.45
C SER A 57 26.31 8.14 -27.33
N LEU A 58 26.49 6.81 -27.18
CA LEU A 58 26.04 6.06 -26.02
C LEU A 58 27.02 6.25 -24.85
N PRO A 59 26.55 6.55 -23.63
CA PRO A 59 27.42 6.76 -22.49
C PRO A 59 28.25 5.50 -22.22
N ARG A 60 29.57 5.65 -22.21
CA ARG A 60 30.52 4.61 -21.79
C ARG A 60 30.46 4.47 -20.27
N ASN A 61 29.51 3.69 -19.79
CA ASN A 61 29.65 2.94 -18.55
C ASN A 61 28.83 1.66 -18.68
N GLY A 62 29.49 0.52 -18.51
CA GLY A 62 28.94 -0.81 -18.73
C GLY A 62 27.89 -1.18 -17.71
N GLN A 63 26.64 -0.81 -17.98
CA GLN A 63 25.46 -1.52 -17.52
C GLN A 63 24.50 -1.59 -18.72
N GLU A 64 24.42 -2.76 -19.36
CA GLU A 64 23.30 -3.13 -20.24
C GLU A 64 22.04 -3.29 -19.37
N GLY A 65 21.58 -2.18 -18.80
CA GLY A 65 20.40 -2.09 -17.96
C GLY A 65 19.22 -1.59 -18.78
N ARG A 66 18.07 -2.26 -18.66
CA ARG A 66 16.77 -1.77 -19.15
C ARG A 66 16.56 -0.34 -18.64
N MET A 67 16.46 0.64 -19.54
CA MET A 67 16.13 2.01 -19.16
C MET A 67 14.66 2.11 -18.75
N GLU A 68 14.38 2.95 -17.78
CA GLU A 68 13.04 3.23 -17.28
C GLU A 68 12.42 4.38 -18.07
N TYR A 69 11.13 4.32 -18.38
CA TYR A 69 10.52 5.19 -19.38
C TYR A 69 9.25 5.88 -18.87
N CYS A 70 9.17 7.19 -19.12
CA CYS A 70 7.98 8.01 -18.90
C CYS A 70 7.29 8.23 -20.24
N GLU A 71 6.22 7.47 -20.50
CA GLU A 71 5.39 7.59 -21.71
C GLU A 71 4.79 9.00 -21.89
N PRO A 72 4.21 9.66 -20.86
CA PRO A 72 3.61 10.99 -21.02
C PRO A 72 4.55 12.09 -21.53
N CYS A 73 5.85 12.01 -21.17
CA CYS A 73 6.85 13.01 -21.57
C CYS A 73 7.87 12.46 -22.58
N ASN A 74 7.73 11.21 -23.01
CA ASN A 74 8.68 10.49 -23.86
C ASN A 74 10.13 10.60 -23.37
N ARG A 75 10.36 10.41 -22.06
CA ARG A 75 11.69 10.55 -21.41
C ARG A 75 12.18 9.24 -20.82
N SER A 76 13.47 8.95 -21.03
CA SER A 76 14.15 7.78 -20.48
C SER A 76 15.02 8.13 -19.29
N PHE A 77 15.07 7.23 -18.32
CA PHE A 77 15.79 7.37 -17.06
C PHE A 77 16.69 6.16 -16.85
N VAL A 78 17.90 6.40 -16.36
CA VAL A 78 18.90 5.34 -16.14
C VAL A 78 18.51 4.42 -14.98
N THR A 79 17.75 4.91 -14.01
CA THR A 79 17.35 4.14 -12.82
C THR A 79 15.86 4.28 -12.51
N PRO A 80 15.23 3.27 -11.90
CA PRO A 80 13.83 3.35 -11.42
C PRO A 80 13.62 4.49 -10.41
N HIS A 81 14.63 4.78 -9.60
CA HIS A 81 14.58 5.89 -8.65
C HIS A 81 14.47 7.23 -9.36
N ALA A 82 15.23 7.44 -10.44
CA ALA A 82 15.17 8.68 -11.23
C ALA A 82 13.81 8.83 -11.95
N LEU A 83 13.25 7.74 -12.48
CA LEU A 83 11.88 7.76 -13.03
C LEU A 83 10.86 8.11 -11.95
N LYS A 84 10.96 7.48 -10.76
CA LYS A 84 10.05 7.75 -9.64
C LYS A 84 10.07 9.23 -9.24
N GLN A 85 11.25 9.82 -9.02
CA GLN A 85 11.38 11.24 -8.70
C GLN A 85 10.81 12.15 -9.81
N HIS A 86 11.00 11.77 -11.07
CA HIS A 86 10.40 12.48 -12.19
C HIS A 86 8.87 12.42 -12.16
N LEU A 87 8.28 11.24 -11.93
CA LEU A 87 6.83 11.06 -11.83
C LEU A 87 6.24 11.84 -10.65
N GLU A 88 6.91 11.84 -9.49
CA GLU A 88 6.48 12.57 -8.28
C GLU A 88 6.50 14.09 -8.50
N SER A 89 7.47 14.60 -9.26
CA SER A 89 7.62 16.04 -9.49
C SER A 89 6.83 16.57 -10.70
N LYS A 90 6.67 15.78 -11.77
CA LYS A 90 6.04 16.22 -13.03
C LYS A 90 4.66 15.65 -13.29
N HIS A 91 4.33 14.50 -12.70
CA HIS A 91 3.04 13.83 -12.88
C HIS A 91 2.30 13.48 -11.56
N PRO A 92 2.40 14.28 -10.47
CA PRO A 92 1.82 13.88 -9.17
C PRO A 92 0.30 13.69 -9.23
N ASN A 93 -0.37 14.48 -10.07
CA ASN A 93 -1.84 14.47 -10.19
C ASN A 93 -2.37 13.54 -11.27
N THR A 94 -1.50 12.99 -12.13
CA THR A 94 -1.91 12.14 -13.27
C THR A 94 -1.34 10.73 -13.21
N TYR A 95 -0.38 10.46 -12.33
CA TYR A 95 0.18 9.13 -12.13
C TYR A 95 -0.28 8.51 -10.81
N CYS A 96 -0.79 7.27 -10.86
CA CYS A 96 -1.07 6.45 -9.68
C CYS A 96 0.12 5.51 -9.43
N PHE A 97 0.84 5.72 -8.33
CA PHE A 97 2.01 4.91 -7.98
C PHE A 97 1.66 3.48 -7.56
N ARG A 98 0.54 3.30 -6.85
CA ARG A 98 0.09 1.98 -6.39
C ARG A 98 -0.20 1.06 -7.58
N CYS A 99 -0.95 1.57 -8.56
CA CYS A 99 -1.31 0.82 -9.77
C CYS A 99 -0.32 1.02 -10.93
N GLN A 100 0.74 1.79 -10.73
CA GLN A 100 1.75 2.17 -11.74
C GLN A 100 1.13 2.64 -13.06
N LYS A 101 0.06 3.44 -12.98
CA LYS A 101 -0.78 3.80 -14.14
C LYS A 101 -0.86 5.30 -14.34
N HIS A 102 -0.71 5.74 -15.59
CA HIS A 102 -0.92 7.13 -15.99
C HIS A 102 -2.36 7.38 -16.45
N PHE A 103 -2.83 8.60 -16.20
CA PHE A 103 -4.16 9.09 -16.57
C PHE A 103 -4.03 10.39 -17.36
N SER A 104 -4.94 10.64 -18.29
CA SER A 104 -4.90 11.86 -19.12
C SER A 104 -5.07 13.14 -18.31
N HIS A 105 -5.88 13.10 -17.24
CA HIS A 105 -6.17 14.24 -16.39
C HIS A 105 -6.38 13.80 -14.93
N SER A 106 -6.32 14.75 -14.00
CA SER A 106 -6.46 14.50 -12.55
C SER A 106 -7.81 13.89 -12.17
N SER A 107 -8.90 14.29 -12.82
CA SER A 107 -10.23 13.72 -12.60
C SER A 107 -10.30 12.23 -12.93
N ALA A 108 -9.64 11.80 -14.02
CA ALA A 108 -9.58 10.40 -14.41
C ALA A 108 -8.78 9.55 -13.42
N LYS A 109 -7.68 10.09 -12.87
CA LYS A 109 -6.94 9.44 -11.77
C LYS A 109 -7.81 9.33 -10.52
N GLN A 110 -8.51 10.41 -10.15
CA GLN A 110 -9.35 10.42 -8.96
C GLN A 110 -10.48 9.41 -9.07
N GLN A 111 -11.15 9.35 -10.22
CA GLN A 111 -12.19 8.35 -10.48
C GLN A 111 -11.62 6.93 -10.38
N HIS A 112 -10.46 6.67 -10.99
CA HIS A 112 -9.78 5.38 -10.84
C HIS A 112 -9.52 5.01 -9.37
N ILE A 113 -9.03 5.96 -8.58
CA ILE A 113 -8.75 5.75 -7.16
C ILE A 113 -10.04 5.45 -6.39
N THR A 114 -11.12 6.17 -6.68
CA THR A 114 -12.42 6.00 -6.00
C THR A 114 -13.09 4.67 -6.38
N ASP A 115 -12.96 4.22 -7.63
CA ASP A 115 -13.64 3.03 -8.14
C ASP A 115 -12.80 1.74 -7.98
N SER A 116 -11.53 1.85 -7.58
CA SER A 116 -10.61 0.71 -7.51
C SER A 116 -10.65 0.01 -6.15
N SER A 117 -10.79 -1.32 -6.17
CA SER A 117 -10.64 -2.18 -5.00
C SER A 117 -9.21 -2.26 -4.43
N TYR A 118 -8.21 -1.69 -5.12
CA TYR A 118 -6.82 -1.65 -4.65
C TYR A 118 -6.51 -0.43 -3.79
N HIS A 119 -7.43 0.53 -3.70
CA HIS A 119 -7.27 1.75 -2.93
C HIS A 119 -8.23 1.75 -1.74
N HIS A 120 -7.70 2.05 -0.56
CA HIS A 120 -8.45 2.01 0.70
C HIS A 120 -8.31 3.37 1.38
N ILE A 121 -9.13 4.34 0.96
CA ILE A 121 -8.97 5.74 1.37
C ILE A 121 -9.92 6.12 2.49
N CYS A 122 -9.37 6.74 3.53
CA CYS A 122 -10.18 7.43 4.52
C CYS A 122 -10.54 8.85 4.05
N TYR A 123 -11.79 9.07 3.68
CA TYR A 123 -12.27 10.40 3.27
C TYR A 123 -12.60 11.33 4.44
N ASN A 124 -12.61 10.82 5.68
CA ASN A 124 -12.86 11.61 6.90
C ASN A 124 -11.62 12.37 7.37
N CYS A 125 -10.43 11.97 6.92
CA CYS A 125 -9.17 12.64 7.22
C CYS A 125 -8.87 13.75 6.20
N PRO A 126 -8.36 14.92 6.63
CA PRO A 126 -7.95 16.00 5.71
C PRO A 126 -6.92 15.55 4.66
N GLN A 127 -6.00 14.66 5.06
CA GLN A 127 -4.91 14.17 4.20
C GLN A 127 -5.30 12.97 3.32
N LYS A 128 -6.51 12.42 3.49
CA LYS A 128 -7.02 11.27 2.73
C LYS A 128 -6.00 10.13 2.58
N PRO A 129 -5.49 9.56 3.69
CA PRO A 129 -4.52 8.48 3.62
C PRO A 129 -5.10 7.28 2.88
N ASP A 130 -4.28 6.69 2.00
CA ASP A 130 -4.57 5.48 1.23
C ASP A 130 -3.87 4.28 1.89
N PHE A 131 -4.64 3.44 2.58
CA PHE A 131 -4.13 2.28 3.31
C PHE A 131 -3.79 1.14 2.36
N ASP A 132 -2.80 0.33 2.74
CA ASP A 132 -2.35 -0.83 1.96
C ASP A 132 -3.40 -1.97 1.90
N SER A 133 -4.33 -2.00 2.85
CA SER A 133 -5.38 -3.01 2.97
C SER A 133 -6.66 -2.44 3.55
N GLU A 134 -7.78 -3.11 3.23
CA GLU A 134 -9.09 -2.80 3.79
C GLU A 134 -9.09 -2.90 5.32
N SER A 135 -8.46 -3.94 5.88
CA SER A 135 -8.36 -4.13 7.33
C SER A 135 -7.69 -2.94 8.04
N ASN A 136 -6.66 -2.36 7.41
CA ASN A 136 -5.97 -1.19 7.97
C ASN A 136 -6.84 0.07 7.90
N LEU A 137 -7.60 0.26 6.82
CA LEU A 137 -8.59 1.33 6.74
C LEU A 137 -9.69 1.17 7.81
N GLN A 138 -10.21 -0.06 7.99
CA GLN A 138 -11.22 -0.34 9.01
C GLN A 138 -10.70 -0.08 10.43
N ASN A 139 -9.47 -0.49 10.73
CA ASN A 139 -8.83 -0.17 12.00
C ASN A 139 -8.62 1.34 12.17
N HIS A 140 -8.26 2.05 11.10
CA HIS A 140 -8.14 3.50 11.15
C HIS A 140 -9.49 4.19 11.42
N TYR A 141 -10.61 3.69 10.88
CA TYR A 141 -11.94 4.26 11.17
C TYR A 141 -12.29 4.25 12.66
N LYS A 142 -11.73 3.31 13.44
CA LYS A 142 -11.86 3.31 14.91
C LYS A 142 -11.30 4.58 15.56
N THR A 143 -10.37 5.28 14.93
CA THR A 143 -9.84 6.58 15.42
C THR A 143 -10.85 7.73 15.27
N HIS A 144 -11.82 7.58 14.38
CA HIS A 144 -12.94 8.51 14.22
C HIS A 144 -14.13 8.17 15.11
N ALA A 145 -14.17 6.96 15.67
CA ALA A 145 -15.25 6.55 16.54
C ALA A 145 -15.32 7.44 17.78
N LYS A 146 -16.54 7.83 18.15
CA LYS A 146 -16.78 8.58 19.39
C LYS A 146 -16.40 7.69 20.57
N LYS A 147 -15.55 8.20 21.45
CA LYS A 147 -15.23 7.54 22.73
C LYS A 147 -16.40 7.73 23.68
N THR A 148 -17.00 6.63 24.12
CA THR A 148 -18.19 6.63 25.00
C THR A 148 -18.05 5.73 26.22
N VAL A 149 -17.02 4.88 26.28
CA VAL A 149 -16.84 3.92 27.39
C VAL A 149 -15.86 4.52 28.39
N GLU A 150 -16.35 4.89 29.57
CA GLU A 150 -15.51 5.40 30.65
C GLU A 150 -14.74 4.25 31.32
N CYS A 151 -13.48 4.52 31.68
CA CYS A 151 -12.70 3.60 32.49
C CYS A 151 -13.38 3.38 33.85
N LEU A 152 -13.32 2.14 34.35
CA LEU A 152 -13.86 1.80 35.65
C LEU A 152 -12.98 2.28 36.83
N GLY A 153 -11.71 2.56 36.57
CA GLY A 153 -10.71 2.93 37.58
C GLY A 153 -10.07 4.32 37.41
N CYS A 154 -10.40 5.04 36.33
CA CYS A 154 -9.85 6.39 36.09
C CYS A 154 -10.75 7.25 35.20
N SER A 155 -10.32 8.48 34.88
CA SER A 155 -11.11 9.42 34.06
C SER A 155 -10.92 9.27 32.54
N ARG A 156 -10.23 8.21 32.07
CA ARG A 156 -10.03 7.98 30.62
C ARG A 156 -11.30 7.44 29.97
N VAL A 157 -11.48 7.73 28.68
CA VAL A 157 -12.63 7.26 27.88
C VAL A 157 -12.11 6.53 26.64
N PHE A 158 -12.77 5.44 26.28
CA PHE A 158 -12.41 4.49 25.23
C PHE A 158 -13.53 4.37 24.20
N ILE A 159 -13.18 3.82 23.04
CA ILE A 159 -14.11 3.60 21.92
C ILE A 159 -14.98 2.35 22.11
N SER A 160 -14.57 1.42 22.97
CA SER A 160 -15.25 0.14 23.20
C SER A 160 -14.91 -0.43 24.58
N ASP A 161 -15.64 -1.45 25.02
CA ASP A 161 -15.40 -2.13 26.29
C ASP A 161 -14.11 -2.94 26.24
N SER A 162 -13.82 -3.61 25.13
CA SER A 162 -12.55 -4.35 24.95
C SER A 162 -11.32 -3.44 25.09
N ALA A 163 -11.37 -2.22 24.53
CA ALA A 163 -10.29 -1.25 24.63
C ALA A 163 -10.11 -0.71 26.07
N MET A 164 -11.20 -0.58 26.82
CA MET A 164 -11.15 -0.20 28.23
C MET A 164 -10.56 -1.32 29.09
N VAL A 165 -10.97 -2.57 28.88
CA VAL A 165 -10.43 -3.72 29.61
C VAL A 165 -8.95 -3.94 29.28
N LEU A 166 -8.53 -3.79 28.02
CA LEU A 166 -7.12 -3.84 27.63
C LEU A 166 -6.28 -2.77 28.37
N HIS A 167 -6.84 -1.59 28.60
CA HIS A 167 -6.17 -0.55 29.37
C HIS A 167 -5.95 -0.96 30.84
N LEU A 168 -6.92 -1.67 31.44
CA LEU A 168 -6.78 -2.23 32.79
C LEU A 168 -5.72 -3.33 32.78
N GLU A 169 -5.85 -4.33 31.90
CA GLU A 169 -4.92 -5.47 31.80
C GLU A 169 -3.47 -5.02 31.57
N ALA A 170 -3.24 -3.95 30.81
CA ALA A 170 -1.91 -3.42 30.55
C ALA A 170 -1.22 -2.80 31.79
N GLY A 171 -1.88 -2.69 32.94
CA GLY A 171 -1.29 -2.18 34.19
C GLY A 171 -1.02 -0.66 34.20
N TYR A 172 -1.54 0.07 33.21
CA TYR A 172 -1.32 1.53 33.10
C TYR A 172 -2.43 2.37 33.75
N CYS A 173 -3.45 1.74 34.33
CA CYS A 173 -4.55 2.45 34.97
C CYS A 173 -4.13 3.02 36.33
N GLN A 174 -4.58 4.24 36.67
CA GLN A 174 -4.31 4.82 37.98
C GLN A 174 -4.93 4.04 39.15
N SER A 175 -5.92 3.18 38.89
CA SER A 175 -6.47 2.30 39.91
C SER A 175 -5.48 1.23 40.36
N GLY A 176 -4.43 0.95 39.58
CA GLY A 176 -3.51 -0.16 39.84
C GLY A 176 -4.03 -1.52 39.39
N ALA A 177 -5.14 -1.56 38.64
CA ALA A 177 -5.61 -2.78 38.00
C ALA A 177 -4.62 -3.20 36.91
N ASP A 178 -4.40 -4.50 36.79
CA ASP A 178 -3.54 -5.18 35.83
C ASP A 178 -4.23 -6.44 35.29
N GLU A 179 -3.49 -7.24 34.51
CA GLU A 179 -3.96 -8.49 33.91
C GLU A 179 -4.46 -9.48 34.97
N ASP A 180 -3.66 -9.74 36.00
CA ASP A 180 -3.99 -10.69 37.06
C ASP A 180 -5.30 -10.31 37.76
N TYR A 181 -5.48 -9.02 38.07
CA TYR A 181 -6.70 -8.53 38.70
C TYR A 181 -7.95 -8.72 37.81
N VAL A 182 -7.84 -8.42 36.52
CA VAL A 182 -8.96 -8.60 35.59
C VAL A 182 -9.29 -10.08 35.42
N THR A 183 -8.27 -10.93 35.33
CA THR A 183 -8.43 -12.38 35.23
C THR A 183 -9.07 -12.96 36.47
N GLU A 184 -8.63 -12.61 37.67
CA GLU A 184 -9.25 -13.03 38.93
C GLU A 184 -10.74 -12.65 38.96
N CYS A 185 -11.06 -11.41 38.61
CA CYS A 185 -12.45 -10.96 38.50
C CYS A 185 -13.27 -11.72 37.46
N ALA A 186 -12.66 -12.09 36.33
CA ALA A 186 -13.31 -12.89 35.31
C ALA A 186 -13.62 -14.30 35.81
N LEU A 187 -12.71 -14.92 36.57
CA LEU A 187 -12.85 -16.26 37.13
C LEU A 187 -13.83 -16.32 38.30
N GLU A 188 -13.87 -15.28 39.15
CA GLU A 188 -14.82 -15.17 40.26
C GLU A 188 -16.25 -14.81 39.84
N CYS A 189 -16.41 -14.27 38.64
CA CYS A 189 -17.72 -13.92 38.12
C CYS A 189 -18.61 -15.17 38.06
N TYR A 190 -19.87 -15.04 38.48
CA TYR A 190 -20.84 -16.14 38.49
C TYR A 190 -21.14 -16.77 37.12
N GLN A 191 -20.68 -16.15 36.03
CA GLN A 191 -20.78 -16.67 34.66
C GLN A 191 -19.47 -17.24 34.11
N SER A 192 -18.41 -17.34 34.92
CA SER A 192 -17.07 -17.74 34.47
C SER A 192 -17.07 -19.02 33.67
N GLY A 193 -17.81 -20.05 34.11
CA GLY A 193 -17.93 -21.32 33.40
C GLY A 193 -18.52 -21.26 31.97
N GLN A 194 -18.99 -20.10 31.50
CA GLN A 194 -19.41 -19.93 30.10
C GLN A 194 -18.25 -19.55 29.17
N TYR A 195 -17.23 -18.87 29.69
CA TYR A 195 -16.17 -18.27 28.88
C TYR A 195 -14.75 -18.63 29.36
N THR A 196 -14.60 -19.47 30.38
CA THR A 196 -13.30 -20.04 30.75
C THR A 196 -12.92 -21.18 29.83
N SER A 197 -11.64 -21.30 29.49
CA SER A 197 -11.14 -22.44 28.71
C SER A 197 -10.72 -23.60 29.62
N ASP A 198 -10.81 -24.81 29.07
CA ASP A 198 -10.21 -26.01 29.66
C ASP A 198 -8.76 -26.22 29.19
N ASP A 199 -8.32 -25.49 28.15
CA ASP A 199 -6.95 -25.55 27.63
C ASP A 199 -6.01 -24.73 28.54
N PRO A 200 -4.99 -25.34 29.16
CA PRO A 200 -4.07 -24.61 30.04
C PRO A 200 -3.24 -23.52 29.35
N ALA A 201 -3.25 -23.43 28.01
CA ALA A 201 -2.60 -22.34 27.29
C ALA A 201 -3.44 -21.05 27.22
N PHE A 202 -4.72 -21.12 27.57
CA PHE A 202 -5.66 -20.01 27.42
C PHE A 202 -6.57 -19.92 28.63
N ASP A 203 -6.73 -18.74 29.22
CA ASP A 203 -7.66 -18.58 30.35
C ASP A 203 -9.12 -18.55 29.88
N PHE A 204 -9.36 -18.10 28.65
CA PHE A 204 -10.70 -17.80 28.15
C PHE A 204 -10.99 -18.46 26.80
N GLN A 205 -12.26 -18.67 26.52
CA GLN A 205 -12.76 -19.08 25.21
C GLN A 205 -14.13 -18.44 24.93
N CYS A 206 -14.46 -18.26 23.66
CA CYS A 206 -15.76 -17.74 23.28
C CYS A 206 -16.87 -18.78 23.58
N PRO A 207 -17.93 -18.42 24.33
CA PRO A 207 -19.05 -19.32 24.60
C PRO A 207 -19.78 -19.83 23.35
N ALA A 208 -19.82 -19.01 22.29
CA ALA A 208 -20.56 -19.32 21.07
C ALA A 208 -19.75 -20.15 20.06
N CYS A 209 -18.48 -19.81 19.83
CA CYS A 209 -17.66 -20.45 18.79
C CYS A 209 -16.47 -21.26 19.31
N GLY A 210 -16.18 -21.23 20.63
CA GLY A 210 -15.07 -21.97 21.24
C GLY A 210 -13.67 -21.43 20.92
N THR A 211 -13.54 -20.29 20.25
CA THR A 211 -12.22 -19.71 19.94
C THR A 211 -11.52 -19.33 21.26
N PRO A 212 -10.27 -19.78 21.48
CA PRO A 212 -9.55 -19.54 22.74
C PRO A 212 -8.80 -18.20 22.74
N PHE A 213 -8.63 -17.62 23.94
CA PHE A 213 -7.99 -16.33 24.18
C PHE A 213 -7.26 -16.33 25.54
N SER A 214 -6.07 -15.72 25.59
CA SER A 214 -5.33 -15.56 26.86
C SER A 214 -5.78 -14.32 27.65
N LEU A 215 -6.41 -13.34 27.00
CA LEU A 215 -6.85 -12.09 27.64
C LEU A 215 -8.36 -11.92 27.50
N MET A 216 -8.98 -11.36 28.53
CA MET A 216 -10.41 -11.05 28.50
C MET A 216 -10.68 -9.94 27.48
N SER A 217 -9.79 -8.94 27.38
CA SER A 217 -9.91 -7.91 26.34
C SER A 217 -9.94 -8.47 24.92
N ALA A 218 -9.19 -9.54 24.64
CA ALA A 218 -9.15 -10.18 23.33
C ALA A 218 -10.47 -10.92 23.04
N LEU A 219 -11.02 -11.63 24.03
CA LEU A 219 -12.34 -12.26 23.90
C LEU A 219 -13.46 -11.21 23.70
N LEU A 220 -13.44 -10.12 24.47
CA LEU A 220 -14.39 -9.02 24.29
C LEU A 220 -14.26 -8.39 22.90
N GLN A 221 -13.04 -8.18 22.41
CA GLN A 221 -12.81 -7.65 21.06
C GLN A 221 -13.35 -8.60 19.98
N HIS A 222 -13.20 -9.92 20.17
CA HIS A 222 -13.81 -10.91 19.28
C HIS A 222 -15.33 -10.74 19.24
N ALA A 223 -16.00 -10.66 20.40
CA ALA A 223 -17.45 -10.47 20.48
C ALA A 223 -17.92 -9.12 19.90
N GLU A 224 -17.10 -8.06 19.96
CA GLU A 224 -17.41 -6.75 19.37
C GLU A 224 -17.22 -6.70 17.84
N SER A 225 -16.27 -7.47 17.31
CA SER A 225 -15.83 -7.35 15.91
C SER A 225 -16.43 -8.40 14.97
N VAL A 226 -16.80 -9.57 15.49
CA VAL A 226 -17.25 -10.69 14.68
C VAL A 226 -18.78 -10.75 14.68
N VAL A 227 -19.39 -10.15 13.66
CA VAL A 227 -20.86 -10.16 13.44
C VAL A 227 -21.42 -11.59 13.30
N THR A 228 -20.59 -12.56 12.90
CA THR A 228 -20.98 -13.96 12.73
C THR A 228 -20.87 -14.81 14.00
N CYS A 229 -20.42 -14.23 15.12
CA CYS A 229 -20.36 -14.91 16.41
C CYS A 229 -21.61 -14.51 17.20
N ASP A 230 -22.43 -15.48 17.61
CA ASP A 230 -23.68 -15.26 18.34
C ASP A 230 -23.47 -14.79 19.81
N GLU A 231 -22.22 -14.57 20.24
CA GLU A 231 -21.93 -13.94 21.53
C GLU A 231 -21.78 -12.42 21.36
N HIS A 232 -22.48 -11.66 22.19
CA HIS A 232 -22.48 -10.20 22.18
C HIS A 232 -22.25 -9.63 23.59
N LEU A 233 -21.90 -8.34 23.68
CA LEU A 233 -21.68 -7.66 24.95
C LEU A 233 -22.98 -7.12 25.61
N GLU A 234 -24.14 -7.61 25.17
CA GLU A 234 -25.42 -7.23 25.78
C GLU A 234 -25.51 -7.70 27.24
N ARG A 235 -26.20 -6.92 28.08
CA ARG A 235 -26.21 -7.08 29.54
C ARG A 235 -26.70 -8.46 30.04
N ASN A 236 -27.49 -9.16 29.24
CA ASN A 236 -28.03 -10.50 29.51
C ASN A 236 -27.06 -11.63 29.13
N MET A 237 -26.10 -11.36 28.25
CA MET A 237 -25.10 -12.31 27.76
C MET A 237 -24.00 -12.51 28.79
N SER A 238 -23.23 -13.59 28.64
CA SER A 238 -22.20 -13.99 29.61
C SER A 238 -21.12 -12.91 29.75
N LEU A 239 -20.65 -12.37 28.62
CA LEU A 239 -19.62 -11.32 28.59
C LEU A 239 -20.15 -9.96 29.07
N GLY A 240 -21.41 -9.62 28.78
CA GLY A 240 -22.04 -8.41 29.33
C GLY A 240 -22.24 -8.47 30.85
N LYS A 241 -22.55 -9.66 31.39
CA LYS A 241 -22.60 -9.91 32.84
C LYS A 241 -21.22 -9.80 33.49
N PHE A 242 -20.17 -10.29 32.83
CA PHE A 242 -18.79 -10.08 33.25
C PHE A 242 -18.46 -8.58 33.34
N LEU A 243 -18.73 -7.77 32.31
CA LEU A 243 -18.47 -6.33 32.33
C LEU A 243 -19.20 -5.62 33.49
N HIS A 244 -20.41 -6.08 33.82
CA HIS A 244 -21.13 -5.59 34.99
C HIS A 244 -20.46 -6.00 36.32
N TYR A 245 -19.98 -7.24 36.42
CA TYR A 245 -19.27 -7.75 37.59
C TYR A 245 -17.91 -7.05 37.76
N LEU A 246 -17.15 -6.82 36.69
CA LEU A 246 -15.88 -6.10 36.70
C LEU A 246 -16.04 -4.70 37.31
N ARG A 247 -17.11 -3.98 36.99
CA ARG A 247 -17.42 -2.69 37.66
C ARG A 247 -17.58 -2.82 39.17
N THR A 248 -18.05 -3.97 39.65
CA THR A 248 -18.19 -4.25 41.09
C THR A 248 -16.85 -4.62 41.71
N CYS A 249 -16.02 -5.40 41.01
CA CYS A 249 -14.63 -5.65 41.39
C CYS A 249 -13.88 -4.34 41.61
N MET A 250 -13.87 -3.48 40.60
CA MET A 250 -13.10 -2.22 40.59
C MET A 250 -13.45 -1.24 41.71
N ARG A 251 -14.57 -1.43 42.42
CA ARG A 251 -14.92 -0.64 43.61
C ARG A 251 -14.20 -1.09 44.89
N LYS A 252 -13.63 -2.29 44.88
CA LYS A 252 -12.90 -2.90 46.01
C LYS A 252 -11.39 -2.63 45.96
N LEU A 253 -10.90 -2.21 44.79
CA LEU A 253 -9.52 -1.82 44.54
C LEU A 253 -9.28 -0.39 45.04
#